data_AF-A0A9P6CKJ0-F1
#
_entry.id   AF-A0A9P6CKJ0-F1
#
_cell.length_a   1.000
_cell.length_b   1.000
_cell.length_c   1.000
_cell.angle_alpha   90.00
_cell.angle_beta   90.00
_cell.angle_gamma   90.00
#
_symmetry.space_group_name_H-M   'P 1'
#
loop_
_entity.id
_entity.type
_entity.pdbx_description
1 polymer ?
#
loop_
_entity_poly.entity_id
_entity_poly.type
_entity_poly.pdbx_seq_one_letter_code
_entity_poly.pdbx_strand_id
1 'polypeptide(L)'
;MPKEIRDIKEFIKITQRKDASQARIKKIASKVPGGKTQTKFKVRCSRYLYTLSVEDPEKADKLQQSLPPGLAIVEVGKAPKKK
;
A
#
# COMPACT_ATOMS: atom_id res chain seq x y z
N MET A 1 -3.55 -13.55 -8.57
CA MET A 1 -2.40 -14.12 -7.84
C MET A 1 -1.70 -13.03 -7.03
N PRO A 2 -1.35 -13.26 -5.75
CA PRO A 2 -0.55 -12.32 -4.97
C PRO A 2 0.92 -12.35 -5.42
N LYS A 3 1.57 -11.19 -5.44
CA LYS A 3 3.02 -11.07 -5.69
C LYS A 3 3.61 -10.05 -4.72
N GLU A 4 4.70 -10.42 -4.06
CA GLU A 4 5.44 -9.53 -3.18
C GLU A 4 6.45 -8.71 -4.00
N ILE A 5 6.60 -7.43 -3.64
CA ILE A 5 7.65 -6.54 -4.14
C ILE A 5 8.45 -6.07 -2.93
N ARG A 6 9.78 -6.06 -3.07
CA ARG A 6 10.70 -5.57 -2.04
C ARG A 6 11.26 -4.18 -2.35
N ASP A 7 11.38 -3.84 -3.63
CA ASP A 7 11.93 -2.56 -4.07
C ASP A 7 10.85 -1.47 -4.18
N ILE A 8 11.10 -0.33 -3.55
CA ILE A 8 10.19 0.83 -3.55
C ILE A 8 10.09 1.46 -4.96
N LYS A 9 11.19 1.52 -5.72
CA LYS A 9 11.20 2.09 -7.08
C LYS A 9 10.35 1.25 -8.03
N GLU A 10 10.44 -0.08 -7.92
CA GLU A 10 9.58 -0.98 -8.70
C GLU A 10 8.09 -0.79 -8.33
N PHE A 11 7.82 -0.64 -7.03
CA PHE A 11 6.46 -0.38 -6.55
C PHE A 11 5.87 0.92 -7.13
N ILE A 12 6.63 2.03 -7.13
CA ILE A 12 6.17 3.31 -7.71
C ILE A 12 5.88 3.15 -9.21
N LYS A 13 6.78 2.50 -9.96
CA LYS A 13 6.55 2.20 -11.39
C LYS A 13 5.25 1.42 -11.60
N ILE A 14 4.94 0.46 -10.73
CA ILE A 14 3.71 -0.33 -10.83
C ILE A 14 2.46 0.50 -10.55
N THR A 15 2.51 1.43 -9.59
CA THR A 15 1.38 2.32 -9.28
C THR A 15 1.03 3.26 -10.44
N GLN A 16 1.99 3.60 -11.29
CA GLN A 16 1.82 4.49 -12.45
C GLN A 16 1.37 3.76 -13.73
N ARG A 17 1.27 2.43 -13.72
CA ARG A 17 0.84 1.68 -14.90
C ARG A 17 -0.66 1.85 -15.13
N LYS A 18 -1.07 1.83 -16.40
CA LYS A 18 -2.47 1.93 -16.83
C LYS A 18 -3.37 0.81 -16.31
N ASP A 19 -2.81 -0.34 -15.96
CA ASP A 19 -3.57 -1.48 -15.43
C ASP A 19 -3.74 -1.44 -13.90
N ALA A 20 -3.12 -0.47 -13.21
CA ALA A 20 -3.31 -0.26 -11.79
C ALA A 20 -4.69 0.39 -11.55
N SER A 21 -5.55 -0.33 -10.82
CA SER A 21 -6.94 0.07 -10.58
C SER A 21 -7.17 0.65 -9.20
N GLN A 22 -6.57 0.06 -8.17
CA GLN A 22 -6.79 0.42 -6.79
C GLN A 22 -5.54 0.16 -5.94
N ALA A 23 -5.20 1.08 -5.04
CA ALA A 23 -4.25 0.86 -3.96
C ALA A 23 -5.00 0.68 -2.64
N ARG A 24 -4.74 -0.43 -1.94
CA ARG A 24 -5.25 -0.69 -0.60
C ARG A 24 -4.12 -0.55 0.40
N ILE A 25 -4.25 0.35 1.35
CA ILE A 25 -3.25 0.58 2.39
C ILE A 25 -3.78 -0.06 3.68
N LYS A 26 -3.05 -1.03 4.21
CA LYS A 26 -3.42 -1.70 5.47
C LYS A 26 -2.33 -1.48 6.50
N LYS A 27 -2.65 -0.75 7.56
CA LYS A 27 -1.80 -0.64 8.75
C LYS A 27 -2.04 -1.87 9.63
N ILE A 28 -0.98 -2.56 10.01
CA ILE A 28 -1.01 -3.77 10.83
C ILE A 28 -0.25 -3.48 12.11
N ALA A 29 -0.98 -3.35 13.20
CA ALA A 29 -0.39 -3.29 14.53
C ALA A 29 0.25 -4.65 14.85
N SER A 30 1.45 -4.63 15.44
CA SER A 30 2.07 -5.84 15.93
C SER A 30 1.24 -6.44 17.08
N LYS A 31 1.09 -7.76 17.07
CA LYS A 31 0.39 -8.51 18.13
C LYS A 31 1.28 -8.75 19.36
N VAL A 32 2.56 -8.41 19.27
CA VAL A 32 3.55 -8.60 20.33
C VAL A 32 3.73 -7.28 21.08
N PRO A 33 3.78 -7.28 22.43
CA PRO A 33 4.13 -6.10 23.21
C PRO A 33 5.49 -5.52 22.75
N GLY A 34 5.51 -4.26 22.34
CA GLY A 34 6.72 -3.60 21.80
C GLY A 34 7.04 -3.90 20.32
N GLY A 35 6.17 -4.62 19.60
CA GLY A 35 6.38 -4.89 18.18
C GLY A 35 6.15 -3.67 17.29
N LYS A 36 6.89 -3.59 16.18
CA LYS A 36 6.80 -2.48 15.21
C LYS A 36 5.49 -2.56 14.41
N THR A 37 4.90 -1.41 14.11
CA THR A 37 3.73 -1.31 13.24
C THR A 37 4.16 -1.48 11.79
N GLN A 38 3.53 -2.39 11.06
CA GLN A 38 3.83 -2.64 9.66
C GLN A 38 2.71 -2.12 8.76
N THR A 39 3.04 -1.31 7.76
CA THR A 39 2.12 -0.84 6.74
C THR A 39 2.30 -1.65 5.47
N LYS A 40 1.23 -2.27 4.98
CA LYS A 40 1.23 -3.00 3.71
C LYS A 40 0.48 -2.20 2.64
N PHE A 41 1.18 -1.88 1.56
CA PHE A 41 0.62 -1.26 0.36
C PHE A 41 0.28 -2.35 -0.64
N LYS A 42 -0.99 -2.47 -1.01
CA LYS A 42 -1.50 -3.52 -1.90
C LYS A 42 -2.09 -2.89 -3.16
N VAL A 43 -1.39 -2.98 -4.28
CA VAL A 43 -1.87 -2.44 -5.56
C VAL A 43 -2.52 -3.55 -6.37
N ARG A 44 -3.77 -3.34 -6.77
CA ARG A 44 -4.49 -4.24 -7.66
C ARG A 44 -4.24 -3.84 -9.11
N CYS A 45 -3.56 -4.73 -9.83
CA CYS A 45 -3.46 -4.69 -11.28
C CYS A 45 -4.39 -5.74 -11.90
N SER A 46 -4.44 -5.82 -13.24
CA SER A 46 -5.29 -6.80 -13.94
C SER A 46 -5.01 -8.23 -13.50
N ARG A 47 -3.74 -8.65 -13.53
CA ARG A 47 -3.33 -10.04 -13.22
C ARG A 47 -2.93 -10.28 -11.77
N TYR A 48 -2.20 -9.32 -11.18
CA TYR A 48 -1.54 -9.49 -9.88
C TYR A 48 -2.05 -8.50 -8.84
N LEU A 49 -2.05 -8.96 -7.58
CA LEU A 49 -2.11 -8.08 -6.42
C LEU A 49 -0.68 -7.92 -5.91
N TYR A 50 -0.08 -6.77 -6.17
CA TYR A 50 1.26 -6.44 -5.74
C TYR A 50 1.23 -5.94 -4.31
N THR A 51 2.08 -6.49 -3.44
CA THR A 51 2.18 -6.07 -2.04
C THR A 51 3.60 -5.60 -1.73
N LEU A 52 3.72 -4.39 -1.18
CA LEU A 52 4.94 -3.87 -0.56
C LEU A 52 4.69 -3.74 0.95
N SER A 53 5.65 -4.19 1.75
CA SER A 53 5.60 -4.16 3.22
C SER A 53 6.62 -3.14 3.74
N VAL A 54 6.17 -2.17 4.54
CA VAL A 54 7.01 -1.10 5.09
C VAL A 54 6.84 -1.08 6.61
N GLU A 55 7.94 -1.15 7.35
CA GLU A 55 7.94 -1.16 8.83
C GLU A 55 8.09 0.25 9.43
N ASP A 56 8.64 1.17 8.65
CA ASP A 56 8.91 2.54 9.06
C ASP A 56 7.68 3.42 8.76
N PRO A 57 7.02 4.00 9.77
CA PRO A 57 5.81 4.79 9.58
C PRO A 57 6.06 6.07 8.77
N GLU A 58 7.21 6.73 8.95
CA GLU A 58 7.52 7.97 8.22
C GLU A 58 7.72 7.71 6.72
N LYS A 59 8.39 6.60 6.39
CA LYS A 59 8.54 6.16 4.99
C LYS A 59 7.20 5.76 4.39
N ALA A 60 6.34 5.12 5.17
CA ALA A 60 5.00 4.75 4.71
C ALA A 60 4.17 6.00 4.36
N ASP A 61 4.19 7.04 5.20
CA ASP A 61 3.42 8.26 4.95
C ASP A 61 3.96 9.03 3.72
N LYS A 62 5.29 9.10 3.54
CA LYS A 62 5.91 9.65 2.31
C LYS A 62 5.53 8.85 1.05
N LEU A 63 5.50 7.53 1.16
CA LEU A 63 5.12 6.67 0.04
C LEU A 63 3.63 6.84 -0.32
N GLN A 64 2.76 7.00 0.68
CA GLN A 64 1.35 7.28 0.47
C GLN A 64 1.13 8.60 -0.29
N GLN A 65 1.91 9.64 0.02
CA GLN A 65 1.89 10.93 -0.71
C GLN A 65 2.45 10.83 -2.13
N SER A 66 3.35 9.87 -2.38
CA SER A 66 3.94 9.64 -3.71
C SER A 66 3.05 8.85 -4.67
N LEU A 67 1.91 8.33 -4.18
CA LEU A 67 0.97 7.60 -5.01
C LEU A 67 0.29 8.54 -6.02
N PRO A 68 0.03 8.08 -7.25
CA PRO A 68 -0.63 8.90 -8.25
C PRO A 68 -2.06 9.27 -7.82
N PRO A 69 -2.48 10.55 -7.94
CA PRO A 69 -3.77 11.03 -7.45
C PRO A 69 -4.97 10.44 -8.18
N GLY A 70 -4.77 9.93 -9.41
CA GLY A 70 -5.81 9.24 -10.17
C GLY A 70 -6.07 7.80 -9.75
N LEU A 71 -5.25 7.24 -8.85
CA LEU A 71 -5.41 5.87 -8.37
C LEU A 71 -6.37 5.85 -7.17
N ALA A 72 -7.37 4.95 -7.19
CA ALA A 72 -8.30 4.82 -6.09
C ALA A 72 -7.58 4.28 -4.83
N ILE A 73 -7.43 5.12 -3.80
CA ILE A 73 -6.80 4.73 -2.53
C ILE A 73 -7.90 4.33 -1.54
N VAL A 74 -7.77 3.12 -0.99
CA VAL A 74 -8.65 2.61 0.07
C VAL A 74 -7.82 2.22 1.29
N GLU A 75 -8.06 2.92 2.40
CA GLU A 75 -7.47 2.59 3.69
C GLU A 75 -8.26 1.46 4.35
N VAL A 76 -7.64 0.30 4.50
CA VAL A 76 -8.26 -0.88 5.13
C VAL A 76 -8.02 -0.78 6.63
N GLY A 77 -9.06 -0.38 7.37
CA GLY A 77 -9.05 -0.33 8.84
C GLY A 77 -9.63 0.95 9.45
N LYS A 78 -9.82 2.01 8.66
CA LYS A 78 -10.70 3.12 9.03
C LYS A 78 -12.05 2.94 8.34
N ALA A 79 -13.15 3.16 9.06
CA ALA A 79 -14.48 3.21 8.45
C ALA A 79 -14.45 4.18 7.27
N PRO A 80 -15.13 3.88 6.14
CA PRO A 80 -15.10 4.75 4.98
C PRO A 80 -15.56 6.14 5.41
N LYS A 81 -14.71 7.16 5.21
CA LYS A 81 -15.16 8.55 5.32
C LYS A 81 -16.19 8.73 4.21
N LYS A 82 -17.48 8.59 4.58
CA LYS A 82 -18.61 9.00 3.75
C LYS A 82 -18.38 10.48 3.45
N LYS A 83 -18.27 10.80 2.16
CA LYS A 83 -18.29 12.17 1.67
C LYS A 83 -19.72 12.70 1.77
#